data_AF-A0A2V6ZSX3-F1
#
_entry.id   AF-A0A2V6ZSX3-F1
#
_cell.length_a   1.000
_cell.length_b   1.000
_cell.length_c   1.000
_cell.angle_alpha   90.00
_cell.angle_beta   90.00
_cell.angle_gamma   90.00
#
_symmetry.space_group_name_H-M   'P 1'
#
loop_
_entity.id
_entity.type
_entity.pdbx_description
1 polymer ?
#
loop_
_entity_poly.entity_id
_entity_poly.type
_entity_poly.pdbx_seq_one_letter_code
_entity_poly.pdbx_strand_id
1 'polypeptide(L)'
;MGVHAGVVPGRPGRCLDQPDACDHAGYGHRGDRRGVRGRRDRRSRLALGDLPRRRRLRAGALVRHSPLPALLDLRGLRPHGGGAHHPPVGSPGTPDPVSVRGLAGILVFVAALLVPALGSRFYTFLANDVVIWALFATSLNLLVGYTGLVSFGHAAYFGVGAYVTGILMKKLAVPFLLAWPAAGVFGGACALVFGFFCVRLTRIYFAMLTLAFAQIVWAICFKWNELTGGEQGMPEIPYPDFGWLERFGASVPLLGGWRTAEYFYFLSVVLVGASLWALHRIVTSPFGRMLTTVRENAERAEFIGVNVRRYELAAFVLAGTFAGLAGGLFGIFNRGVFPDFAYWTKSSEVLIMTLLGGMGTFYGPSVGALVLILLNQQIVSYTEYWPLVLGTVLVVLLFGFPGGIAGAVGALSGRLVRRVRSA
;
A
#
# COMPACT_ATOMS: atom_id res chain seq x y z
N MET A 1 -71.50 17.59 16.46
CA MET A 1 -71.62 18.10 15.07
C MET A 1 -70.72 17.23 14.21
N GLY A 2 -71.19 16.09 13.70
CA GLY A 2 -71.82 15.93 12.37
C GLY A 2 -70.77 15.35 11.40
N VAL A 3 -70.51 14.04 11.35
CA VAL A 3 -71.17 12.94 10.59
C VAL A 3 -71.08 13.06 9.06
N HIS A 4 -70.30 12.15 8.44
CA HIS A 4 -70.65 11.20 7.35
C HIS A 4 -69.34 10.52 6.89
N ALA A 5 -69.05 9.22 7.04
CA ALA A 5 -69.74 7.94 6.77
C ALA A 5 -69.64 7.45 5.32
N GLY A 6 -69.10 6.23 5.16
CA GLY A 6 -69.04 5.40 3.94
C GLY A 6 -67.93 4.32 4.05
N VAL A 7 -68.11 3.22 4.82
CA VAL A 7 -68.65 1.88 4.39
C VAL A 7 -67.74 1.23 3.31
N VAL A 8 -66.79 0.27 3.53
CA VAL A 8 -66.78 -1.11 4.10
C VAL A 8 -67.55 -2.13 3.21
N PRO A 9 -67.25 -3.46 3.08
CA PRO A 9 -66.05 -4.33 3.32
C PRO A 9 -65.72 -5.36 2.18
N GLY A 10 -64.70 -6.22 2.37
CA GLY A 10 -64.81 -7.67 2.07
C GLY A 10 -63.56 -8.32 1.43
N ARG A 11 -62.56 -8.86 2.17
CA ARG A 11 -62.41 -10.22 2.79
C ARG A 11 -62.04 -11.38 1.81
N PRO A 12 -61.41 -12.50 2.30
CA PRO A 12 -60.07 -12.93 1.87
C PRO A 12 -59.97 -14.43 1.42
N GLY A 13 -58.75 -14.89 1.13
CA GLY A 13 -58.38 -16.32 0.95
C GLY A 13 -57.88 -16.61 -0.48
N ARG A 14 -56.99 -17.56 -0.77
CA ARG A 14 -56.39 -18.71 -0.06
C ARG A 14 -55.13 -19.14 -0.85
N CYS A 15 -54.19 -19.80 -0.16
CA CYS A 15 -53.14 -20.64 -0.76
C CYS A 15 -53.74 -21.74 -1.65
N LEU A 16 -53.05 -22.09 -2.74
CA LEU A 16 -52.98 -23.46 -3.27
C LEU A 16 -51.62 -23.71 -3.95
N ASP A 17 -51.13 -24.91 -3.70
CA ASP A 17 -49.92 -25.56 -4.17
C ASP A 17 -49.89 -25.83 -5.69
N GLN A 18 -48.70 -25.71 -6.31
CA GLN A 18 -48.06 -26.56 -7.36
C GLN A 18 -48.86 -27.09 -8.58
N PRO A 19 -48.24 -27.81 -9.54
CA PRO A 19 -47.03 -27.58 -10.34
C PRO A 19 -47.33 -27.69 -11.87
N ASP A 20 -46.27 -27.65 -12.67
CA ASP A 20 -46.10 -28.32 -13.98
C ASP A 20 -46.66 -27.74 -15.30
N ALA A 21 -45.71 -27.72 -16.24
CA ALA A 21 -45.81 -28.21 -17.63
C ALA A 21 -46.50 -27.38 -18.73
N CYS A 22 -45.61 -26.93 -19.63
CA CYS A 22 -45.58 -27.23 -21.06
C CYS A 22 -46.47 -26.45 -22.06
N ASP A 23 -45.76 -26.07 -23.14
CA ASP A 23 -46.17 -25.92 -24.53
C ASP A 23 -47.06 -24.73 -24.94
N HIS A 24 -46.49 -23.83 -25.74
CA HIS A 24 -46.59 -23.96 -27.20
C HIS A 24 -45.81 -22.87 -27.98
N ALA A 25 -45.19 -23.32 -29.08
CA ALA A 25 -45.03 -22.71 -30.42
C ALA A 25 -44.60 -21.22 -30.55
N GLY A 26 -43.76 -20.77 -31.49
CA GLY A 26 -43.21 -21.25 -32.76
C GLY A 26 -42.44 -20.05 -33.37
N TYR A 27 -41.30 -20.21 -34.04
CA TYR A 27 -41.02 -20.07 -35.49
C TYR A 27 -39.50 -19.71 -35.50
N GLY A 28 -38.56 -20.23 -36.29
CA GLY A 28 -38.56 -20.89 -37.58
C GLY A 28 -37.56 -20.16 -38.49
N HIS A 29 -36.31 -20.66 -38.63
CA HIS A 29 -35.62 -20.90 -39.93
C HIS A 29 -34.10 -21.13 -39.84
N ARG A 30 -33.67 -22.17 -40.58
CA ARG A 30 -32.44 -22.38 -41.39
C ARG A 30 -31.09 -22.01 -40.72
N GLY A 31 -30.12 -22.89 -40.56
CA GLY A 31 -29.87 -24.18 -41.20
C GLY A 31 -28.38 -24.24 -41.49
N ASP A 32 -27.63 -25.10 -40.79
CA ASP A 32 -26.41 -25.66 -41.34
C ASP A 32 -26.13 -27.02 -40.70
N ARG A 33 -26.22 -28.05 -41.52
CA ARG A 33 -25.98 -29.44 -41.14
C ARG A 33 -24.50 -29.75 -41.33
N ARG A 34 -23.78 -29.99 -40.24
CA ARG A 34 -22.63 -30.91 -40.25
C ARG A 34 -22.86 -31.98 -39.20
N GLY A 35 -23.01 -33.21 -39.70
CA GLY A 35 -23.45 -34.37 -38.93
C GLY A 35 -22.48 -34.78 -37.85
N VAL A 36 -22.99 -34.90 -36.62
CA VAL A 36 -22.35 -35.65 -35.53
C VAL A 36 -22.95 -37.05 -35.55
N ARG A 37 -22.16 -38.02 -36.01
CA ARG A 37 -22.47 -39.44 -35.85
C ARG A 37 -22.53 -39.75 -34.36
N GLY A 38 -23.68 -40.21 -33.91
CA GLY A 38 -23.90 -40.61 -32.53
C GLY A 38 -22.95 -41.72 -32.10
N ARG A 39 -22.40 -41.58 -30.89
CA ARG A 39 -21.84 -42.72 -30.16
C ARG A 39 -22.39 -42.68 -28.75
N ARG A 40 -23.27 -43.65 -28.52
CA ARG A 40 -23.96 -44.01 -27.27
C ARG A 40 -23.09 -43.86 -26.03
N ASP A 41 -23.69 -43.25 -25.01
CA ASP A 41 -23.33 -43.41 -23.61
C ASP A 41 -23.04 -44.87 -23.28
N ARG A 42 -21.80 -45.15 -22.85
CA ARG A 42 -21.47 -46.33 -22.08
C ARG A 42 -21.03 -45.88 -20.70
N ARG A 43 -21.96 -45.93 -19.75
CA ARG A 43 -21.65 -46.12 -18.33
C ARG A 43 -20.76 -47.36 -18.20
N SER A 44 -19.46 -47.18 -18.03
CA SER A 44 -18.57 -48.28 -17.69
C SER A 44 -18.71 -48.59 -16.20
N ARG A 45 -19.38 -49.72 -15.93
CA ARG A 45 -19.30 -50.45 -14.65
C ARG A 45 -17.84 -50.64 -14.27
N LEU A 46 -17.46 -50.23 -13.06
CA LEU A 46 -16.18 -50.55 -12.44
C LEU A 46 -16.10 -52.07 -12.22
N ALA A 47 -15.36 -52.76 -13.08
CA ALA A 47 -14.85 -54.09 -12.78
C ALA A 47 -13.54 -53.91 -12.00
N LEU A 48 -13.58 -54.16 -10.70
CA LEU A 48 -12.41 -54.20 -9.84
C LEU A 48 -11.65 -55.52 -10.13
N GLY A 49 -10.87 -55.53 -11.20
CA GLY A 49 -10.01 -56.66 -11.57
C GLY A 49 -8.73 -56.70 -10.72
N ASP A 50 -8.55 -57.81 -10.02
CA ASP A 50 -7.31 -58.38 -9.46
C ASP A 50 -6.22 -57.42 -8.96
N LEU A 51 -6.33 -57.07 -7.68
CA LEU A 51 -5.17 -56.63 -6.89
C LEU A 51 -4.26 -57.84 -6.60
N PRO A 52 -2.94 -57.75 -6.82
CA PRO A 52 -2.03 -58.85 -6.53
C PRO A 52 -2.05 -59.18 -5.03
N ARG A 53 -2.25 -60.48 -4.74
CA ARG A 53 -2.29 -61.05 -3.39
C ARG A 53 -1.10 -60.60 -2.55
N ARG A 54 -1.42 -60.07 -1.37
CA ARG A 54 -0.59 -59.43 -0.33
C ARG A 54 0.46 -60.34 0.36
N ARG A 55 1.00 -61.36 -0.30
CA ARG A 55 1.84 -62.41 0.34
C ARG A 55 3.33 -62.40 0.01
N ARG A 56 3.85 -61.36 -0.65
CA ARG A 56 5.31 -61.21 -0.90
C ARG A 56 5.81 -59.75 -0.78
N LEU A 57 5.40 -59.04 0.26
CA LEU A 57 6.03 -57.75 0.60
C LEU A 57 6.87 -57.95 1.87
N ARG A 58 8.19 -58.00 1.70
CA ARG A 58 9.15 -57.89 2.82
C ARG A 58 8.92 -56.55 3.51
N ALA A 59 8.85 -56.55 4.84
CA ALA A 59 8.82 -55.34 5.65
C ALA A 59 10.08 -54.51 5.34
N GLY A 60 9.91 -53.35 4.69
CA GLY A 60 11.01 -52.46 4.29
C GLY A 60 10.88 -51.81 2.90
N ALA A 61 9.94 -52.23 2.05
CA ALA A 61 9.84 -51.73 0.67
C ALA A 61 8.95 -50.48 0.47
N LEU A 62 8.56 -49.76 1.53
CA LEU A 62 7.59 -48.65 1.46
C LEU A 62 8.22 -47.25 1.28
N VAL A 63 9.49 -47.17 0.88
CA VAL A 63 10.14 -45.90 0.56
C VAL A 63 10.87 -46.03 -0.77
N ARG A 64 10.14 -45.91 -1.88
CA ARG A 64 10.68 -45.41 -3.15
C ARG A 64 9.52 -44.97 -4.04
N HIS A 65 9.59 -43.71 -4.42
CA HIS A 65 8.61 -42.99 -5.23
C HIS A 65 8.03 -43.84 -6.36
N SER A 66 6.71 -44.07 -6.31
CA SER A 66 5.97 -44.48 -7.49
C SER A 66 6.11 -43.38 -8.55
N PRO A 67 6.41 -43.72 -9.83
CA PRO A 67 6.44 -42.73 -10.89
C PRO A 67 4.99 -42.36 -11.23
N LEU A 68 4.44 -41.42 -10.47
CA LEU A 68 3.19 -40.72 -10.77
C LEU A 68 3.08 -40.25 -12.24
N PRO A 69 4.17 -39.86 -12.94
CA PRO A 69 4.09 -39.50 -14.36
C PRO A 69 3.60 -40.66 -15.25
N ALA A 70 4.07 -41.89 -15.02
CA ALA A 70 3.71 -43.05 -15.83
C ALA A 70 2.26 -43.51 -15.60
N LEU A 71 1.74 -43.31 -14.38
CA LEU A 71 0.36 -43.62 -14.01
C LEU A 71 -0.65 -42.60 -14.57
N LEU A 72 -0.25 -41.35 -14.74
CA LEU A 72 -1.06 -40.30 -15.36
C LEU A 72 -1.19 -40.49 -16.88
N ASP A 73 -0.12 -40.96 -17.52
CA ASP A 73 -0.06 -41.23 -18.96
C ASP A 73 -0.93 -42.44 -19.35
N LEU A 74 -0.91 -43.50 -18.54
CA LEU A 74 -1.80 -44.67 -18.70
C LEU A 74 -3.30 -44.34 -18.55
N ARG A 75 -3.64 -43.23 -17.91
CA ARG A 75 -5.03 -42.77 -17.70
C ARG A 75 -5.49 -41.72 -18.72
N GLY A 76 -4.65 -41.35 -19.69
CA GLY A 76 -4.99 -40.33 -20.69
C GLY A 76 -5.24 -38.93 -20.09
N LEU A 77 -4.84 -38.71 -18.83
CA LEU A 77 -4.97 -37.42 -18.15
C LEU A 77 -3.73 -36.59 -18.48
N ARG A 78 -3.79 -35.87 -19.61
CA ARG A 78 -2.76 -34.87 -19.94
C ARG A 78 -2.85 -33.70 -18.96
N PRO A 79 -1.81 -33.38 -18.18
CA PRO A 79 -1.78 -32.12 -17.45
C PRO A 79 -1.83 -30.99 -18.49
N HIS A 80 -2.92 -30.24 -18.51
CA HIS A 80 -3.00 -28.98 -19.24
C HIS A 80 -2.09 -27.95 -18.53
N GLY A 81 -0.80 -28.03 -18.82
CA GLY A 81 0.23 -27.16 -18.26
C GLY A 81 1.60 -27.27 -18.96
N GLY A 82 1.64 -27.90 -20.15
CA GLY A 82 2.85 -28.04 -20.96
C GLY A 82 3.19 -26.74 -21.68
N GLY A 83 3.78 -25.79 -20.97
CA GLY A 83 4.25 -24.52 -21.54
C GLY A 83 5.02 -23.62 -20.59
N ALA A 84 5.14 -23.95 -19.30
CA ALA A 84 6.00 -23.20 -18.41
C ALA A 84 7.41 -23.79 -18.45
N HIS A 85 8.30 -23.19 -19.25
CA HIS A 85 9.73 -23.17 -18.94
C HIS A 85 9.89 -22.49 -17.57
N HIS A 86 9.70 -23.24 -16.49
CA HIS A 86 10.20 -22.82 -15.19
C HIS A 86 11.68 -23.19 -15.17
N PRO A 87 12.61 -22.21 -15.12
CA PRO A 87 14.00 -22.55 -14.84
C PRO A 87 14.06 -23.28 -13.48
N PRO A 88 15.00 -24.22 -13.32
CA PRO A 88 15.13 -24.98 -12.09
C PRO A 88 15.23 -24.04 -10.89
N VAL A 89 14.49 -24.36 -9.84
CA VAL A 89 14.59 -23.71 -8.54
C VAL A 89 16.04 -23.85 -8.07
N GLY A 90 16.74 -22.72 -7.98
CA GLY A 90 18.11 -22.64 -7.46
C GLY A 90 19.19 -23.02 -8.46
N SER A 91 19.37 -22.24 -9.53
CA SER A 91 20.74 -22.00 -10.01
C SER A 91 21.32 -20.86 -9.17
N PRO A 92 22.60 -20.92 -8.76
CA PRO A 92 23.25 -19.76 -8.15
C PRO A 92 23.30 -18.70 -9.25
N GLY A 93 22.39 -17.74 -9.18
CA GLY A 93 22.41 -16.58 -10.04
C GLY A 93 23.77 -15.91 -9.91
N THR A 94 24.34 -15.54 -11.06
CA THR A 94 25.35 -14.47 -11.12
C THR A 94 24.96 -13.36 -10.15
N PRO A 95 25.89 -12.79 -9.36
CA PRO A 95 25.57 -11.90 -8.25
C PRO A 95 24.47 -10.92 -8.62
N ASP A 96 23.34 -11.03 -7.93
CA ASP A 96 22.15 -10.21 -8.14
C ASP A 96 22.55 -8.72 -8.14
N PRO A 97 21.87 -7.83 -8.90
CA PRO A 97 22.13 -6.39 -8.96
C PRO A 97 21.85 -5.61 -7.66
N VAL A 98 21.88 -6.30 -6.51
CA VAL A 98 21.76 -5.77 -5.16
C VAL A 98 22.88 -4.76 -4.86
N SER A 99 24.06 -4.94 -5.46
CA SER A 99 25.18 -3.99 -5.33
C SER A 99 24.84 -2.62 -5.93
N VAL A 100 24.30 -2.56 -7.16
CA VAL A 100 24.07 -1.28 -7.87
C VAL A 100 22.87 -0.52 -7.29
N ARG A 101 21.82 -1.22 -6.88
CA ARG A 101 20.62 -0.61 -6.26
C ARG A 101 20.88 -0.15 -4.82
N GLY A 102 21.67 -0.91 -4.06
CA GLY A 102 22.13 -0.50 -2.73
C GLY A 102 23.02 0.74 -2.81
N LEU A 103 23.96 0.78 -3.76
CA LEU A 103 24.86 1.91 -3.97
C LEU A 103 24.10 3.19 -4.38
N ALA A 104 23.08 3.06 -5.25
CA ALA A 104 22.22 4.17 -5.62
C ALA A 104 21.39 4.71 -4.43
N GLY A 105 20.87 3.82 -3.56
CA GLY A 105 20.18 4.23 -2.34
C GLY A 105 21.10 4.96 -1.35
N ILE A 106 22.33 4.48 -1.20
CA ILE A 106 23.36 5.13 -0.37
C ILE A 106 23.73 6.49 -0.95
N LEU A 107 23.91 6.59 -2.27
CA LEU A 107 24.22 7.85 -2.94
C LEU A 107 23.12 8.90 -2.73
N VAL A 108 21.85 8.50 -2.85
CA VAL A 108 20.71 9.40 -2.59
C VAL A 108 20.66 9.83 -1.13
N PHE A 109 20.95 8.92 -0.20
CA PHE A 109 21.02 9.25 1.22
C PHE A 109 22.16 10.22 1.55
N VAL A 110 23.34 10.01 0.97
CA VAL A 110 24.49 10.92 1.10
C VAL A 110 24.18 12.28 0.45
N ALA A 111 23.56 12.30 -0.72
CA ALA A 111 23.15 13.54 -1.38
C ALA A 111 22.14 14.34 -0.53
N ALA A 112 21.17 13.67 0.10
CA ALA A 112 20.23 14.30 1.02
C ALA A 112 20.95 14.90 2.24
N LEU A 113 21.90 14.17 2.83
CA LEU A 113 22.69 14.66 3.97
C LEU A 113 23.52 15.92 3.63
N LEU A 114 23.91 16.10 2.37
CA LEU A 114 24.72 17.24 1.92
C LEU A 114 23.91 18.48 1.54
N VAL A 115 22.57 18.42 1.52
CA VAL A 115 21.73 19.58 1.16
C VAL A 115 22.00 20.83 2.03
N PRO A 116 22.18 20.73 3.36
CA PRO A 116 22.46 21.90 4.21
C PRO A 116 23.80 22.57 3.88
N ALA A 117 24.76 21.83 3.33
CA ALA A 117 26.06 22.37 2.93
C ALA A 117 25.97 23.36 1.76
N LEU A 118 24.83 23.40 1.05
CA LEU A 118 24.54 24.42 0.03
C LEU A 118 24.28 25.82 0.65
N GLY A 119 24.10 25.93 1.97
CA GLY A 119 23.96 27.20 2.70
C GLY A 119 22.64 27.96 2.48
N SER A 120 21.70 27.40 1.72
CA SER A 120 20.41 28.04 1.42
C SER A 120 19.28 27.52 2.31
N ARG A 121 18.68 28.43 3.09
CA ARG A 121 17.52 28.14 3.96
C ARG A 121 16.33 27.57 3.19
N PHE A 122 16.12 28.07 1.98
CA PHE A 122 15.00 27.66 1.13
C PHE A 122 15.15 26.19 0.71
N TYR A 123 16.34 25.78 0.25
CA TYR A 123 16.58 24.41 -0.15
C TYR A 123 16.54 23.44 1.03
N THR A 124 17.03 23.83 2.20
CA THR A 124 16.91 23.00 3.42
C THR A 124 15.46 22.81 3.83
N PHE A 125 14.63 23.87 3.79
CA PHE A 125 13.21 23.78 4.09
C PHE A 125 12.46 22.86 3.11
N LEU A 126 12.68 23.08 1.81
CA LEU A 126 12.05 22.30 0.75
C LEU A 126 12.48 20.83 0.80
N ALA A 127 13.76 20.56 1.05
CA ALA A 127 14.26 19.20 1.18
C ALA A 127 13.68 18.50 2.43
N ASN A 128 13.46 19.22 3.53
CA ASN A 128 12.84 18.64 4.72
C ASN A 128 11.40 18.20 4.44
N ASP A 129 10.66 19.06 3.75
CA ASP A 129 9.28 18.75 3.31
C ASP A 129 9.29 17.49 2.44
N VAL A 130 10.15 17.43 1.42
CA VAL A 130 10.29 16.27 0.53
C VAL A 130 10.59 14.98 1.30
N VAL A 131 11.51 15.02 2.26
CA VAL A 131 11.92 13.83 3.03
C VAL A 131 10.76 13.31 3.90
N ILE A 132 10.02 14.20 4.56
CA ILE A 132 8.87 13.82 5.39
C ILE A 132 7.74 13.24 4.53
N TRP A 133 7.39 13.91 3.42
CA TRP A 133 6.37 13.43 2.48
C TRP A 133 6.79 12.14 1.78
N ALA A 134 8.09 11.93 1.52
CA ALA A 134 8.59 10.68 0.98
C ALA A 134 8.33 9.50 1.94
N LEU A 135 8.51 9.67 3.25
CA LEU A 135 8.15 8.65 4.23
C LEU A 135 6.64 8.38 4.21
N PHE A 136 5.83 9.45 4.22
CA PHE A 136 4.37 9.34 4.20
C PHE A 136 3.88 8.61 2.94
N ALA A 137 4.39 8.97 1.76
CA ALA A 137 4.08 8.31 0.49
C ALA A 137 4.53 6.85 0.44
N THR A 138 5.73 6.56 0.95
CA THR A 138 6.22 5.18 1.00
C THR A 138 5.40 4.31 1.96
N SER A 139 4.90 4.88 3.05
CA SER A 139 4.00 4.19 3.97
C SER A 139 2.66 3.83 3.31
N LEU A 140 2.07 4.72 2.50
CA LEU A 140 0.86 4.42 1.74
C LEU A 140 1.11 3.36 0.67
N ASN A 141 2.26 3.42 0.00
CA ASN A 141 2.65 2.43 -1.00
C ASN A 141 2.81 1.02 -0.42
N LEU A 142 3.02 0.88 0.90
CA LEU A 142 2.95 -0.44 1.54
C LEU A 142 1.56 -1.09 1.34
N LEU A 143 0.50 -0.31 1.48
CA LEU A 143 -0.87 -0.75 1.23
C LEU A 143 -1.17 -0.85 -0.27
N VAL A 144 -1.05 0.27 -0.98
CA VAL A 144 -1.46 0.33 -2.38
C VAL A 144 -0.58 -0.55 -3.27
N GLY A 145 0.73 -0.49 -3.07
CA GLY A 145 1.73 -1.16 -3.89
C GLY A 145 1.90 -2.64 -3.57
N TYR A 146 1.80 -3.08 -2.31
CA TYR A 146 2.06 -4.50 -1.98
C TYR A 146 0.81 -5.30 -1.69
N THR A 147 -0.27 -4.71 -1.16
CA THR A 147 -1.54 -5.42 -0.92
C THR A 147 -2.59 -5.15 -2.00
N GLY A 148 -2.44 -4.04 -2.73
CA GLY A 148 -3.43 -3.60 -3.73
C GLY A 148 -4.69 -2.99 -3.10
N LEU A 149 -4.62 -2.60 -1.82
CA LEU A 149 -5.70 -1.92 -1.13
C LEU A 149 -5.49 -0.40 -1.21
N VAL A 150 -6.42 0.30 -1.85
CA VAL A 150 -6.40 1.77 -1.93
C VAL A 150 -7.06 2.35 -0.69
N SER A 151 -6.30 3.13 0.08
CA SER A 151 -6.78 3.78 1.31
C SER A 151 -6.84 5.30 1.11
N PHE A 152 -8.00 5.90 1.32
CA PHE A 152 -8.17 7.35 1.43
C PHE A 152 -8.15 7.82 2.89
N GLY A 153 -7.87 6.91 3.83
CA GLY A 153 -7.81 7.20 5.26
C GLY A 153 -6.41 7.55 5.79
N HIS A 154 -5.38 7.54 4.94
CA HIS A 154 -3.98 7.58 5.39
C HIS A 154 -3.59 8.85 6.14
N ALA A 155 -4.20 9.99 5.77
CA ALA A 155 -4.07 11.27 6.47
C ALA A 155 -4.49 11.19 7.94
N ALA A 156 -5.41 10.31 8.32
CA ALA A 156 -5.83 10.14 9.70
C ALA A 156 -4.65 9.78 10.61
N TYR A 157 -3.82 8.81 10.17
CA TYR A 157 -2.67 8.34 10.94
C TYR A 157 -1.55 9.39 10.98
N PHE A 158 -1.37 10.11 9.87
CA PHE A 158 -0.46 11.24 9.80
C PHE A 158 -0.86 12.36 10.76
N GLY A 159 -2.13 12.77 10.74
CA GLY A 159 -2.69 13.76 11.66
C GLY A 159 -2.57 13.32 13.12
N VAL A 160 -2.97 12.07 13.44
CA VAL A 160 -2.82 11.52 14.80
C VAL A 160 -1.36 11.57 15.27
N GLY A 161 -0.42 11.18 14.43
CA GLY A 161 1.01 11.26 14.75
C GLY A 161 1.48 12.69 15.02
N ALA A 162 1.05 13.63 14.18
CA ALA A 162 1.36 15.06 14.35
C ALA A 162 0.81 15.61 15.68
N TYR A 163 -0.45 15.30 16.00
CA TYR A 163 -1.08 15.71 17.26
C TYR A 163 -0.43 15.06 18.48
N VAL A 164 -0.08 13.78 18.41
CA VAL A 164 0.59 13.07 19.52
C VAL A 164 1.93 13.70 19.83
N THR A 165 2.78 13.95 18.82
CA THR A 165 4.05 14.64 19.04
C THR A 165 3.85 16.07 19.55
N GLY A 166 2.91 16.81 18.97
CA GLY A 166 2.59 18.17 19.40
C GLY A 166 2.11 18.25 20.85
N ILE A 167 1.20 17.37 21.28
CA ILE A 167 0.70 17.31 22.66
C ILE A 167 1.82 16.91 23.61
N LEU A 168 2.57 15.85 23.30
CA LEU A 168 3.63 15.35 24.17
C LEU A 168 4.73 16.40 24.38
N MET A 169 5.16 17.08 23.32
CA MET A 169 6.22 18.09 23.42
C MET A 169 5.70 19.42 23.99
N LYS A 170 4.55 19.92 23.52
CA LYS A 170 4.06 21.25 23.91
C LYS A 170 3.38 21.28 25.27
N LYS A 171 2.52 20.30 25.57
CA LYS A 171 1.72 20.29 26.82
C LYS A 171 2.41 19.52 27.95
N LEU A 172 3.04 18.39 27.61
CA LEU A 172 3.63 17.49 28.60
C LEU A 172 5.16 17.64 28.73
N ALA A 173 5.78 18.52 27.92
CA ALA A 173 7.23 18.77 27.88
C ALA A 173 8.07 17.47 27.76
N VAL A 174 7.51 16.44 27.11
CA VAL A 174 8.18 15.16 26.90
C VAL A 174 9.26 15.34 25.83
N PRO A 175 10.47 14.79 26.04
CA PRO A 175 11.54 14.91 25.06
C PRO A 175 11.14 14.27 23.72
N PHE A 176 11.60 14.88 22.64
CA PHE A 176 11.34 14.43 21.27
C PHE A 176 11.63 12.94 21.04
N LEU A 177 12.68 12.41 21.68
CA LEU A 177 13.10 11.01 21.56
C LEU A 177 12.02 10.02 22.00
N LEU A 178 11.12 10.42 22.92
CA LEU A 178 9.96 9.62 23.33
C LEU A 178 8.71 10.03 22.55
N ALA A 179 8.55 11.32 22.24
CA ALA A 179 7.38 11.83 21.55
C ALA A 179 7.26 11.34 20.10
N TRP A 180 8.39 11.17 19.39
CA TRP A 180 8.38 10.72 18.00
C TRP A 180 8.02 9.23 17.85
N PRO A 181 8.64 8.27 18.58
CA PRO A 181 8.18 6.88 18.55
C PRO A 181 6.72 6.73 19.00
N ALA A 182 6.28 7.53 19.99
CA ALA A 182 4.88 7.54 20.42
C ALA A 182 3.93 7.91 19.27
N ALA A 183 4.30 8.84 18.38
CA ALA A 183 3.51 9.16 17.18
C ALA A 183 3.29 7.94 16.29
N GLY A 184 4.32 7.12 16.10
CA GLY A 184 4.22 5.85 15.37
C GLY A 184 3.33 4.84 16.09
N VAL A 185 3.49 4.69 17.41
CA VAL A 185 2.67 3.76 18.21
C VAL A 185 1.18 4.13 18.16
N PHE A 186 0.84 5.41 18.35
CA PHE A 186 -0.55 5.86 18.29
C PHE A 186 -1.12 5.84 16.87
N GLY A 187 -0.32 6.18 15.86
CA GLY A 187 -0.70 6.01 14.45
C GLY A 187 -1.00 4.54 14.10
N GLY A 188 -0.14 3.62 14.54
CA GLY A 188 -0.32 2.18 14.39
C GLY A 188 -1.51 1.62 15.19
N ALA A 189 -1.75 2.11 16.41
CA ALA A 189 -2.90 1.72 17.22
C ALA A 189 -4.21 2.19 16.59
N CYS A 190 -4.27 3.43 16.09
CA CYS A 190 -5.40 3.94 15.34
C CYS A 190 -5.64 3.11 14.06
N ALA A 191 -4.57 2.76 13.34
CA ALA A 191 -4.65 1.88 12.18
C ALA A 191 -5.06 0.46 12.55
N LEU A 192 -4.69 -0.07 13.72
CA LEU A 192 -5.14 -1.39 14.17
C LEU A 192 -6.66 -1.41 14.36
N VAL A 193 -7.21 -0.39 15.03
CA VAL A 193 -8.65 -0.26 15.26
C VAL A 193 -9.41 -0.12 13.94
N PHE A 194 -9.00 0.81 13.07
CA PHE A 194 -9.69 1.04 11.81
C PHE A 194 -9.48 -0.10 10.81
N GLY A 195 -8.25 -0.61 10.73
CA GLY A 195 -7.84 -1.72 9.89
C GLY A 195 -8.63 -2.97 10.21
N PHE A 196 -8.91 -3.23 11.48
CA PHE A 196 -9.76 -4.34 11.89
C PHE A 196 -11.10 -4.30 11.13
N PHE A 197 -11.80 -3.17 11.11
CA PHE A 197 -13.07 -3.07 10.37
C PHE A 197 -12.87 -3.04 8.86
N CYS A 198 -11.85 -2.33 8.35
CA CYS A 198 -11.65 -2.13 6.92
C CYS A 198 -11.32 -3.41 6.16
N VAL A 199 -10.42 -4.26 6.67
CA VAL A 199 -9.93 -5.47 5.95
C VAL A 199 -10.99 -6.56 5.73
N ARG A 200 -12.20 -6.37 6.26
CA ARG A 200 -13.33 -7.28 6.07
C ARG A 200 -14.18 -6.94 4.83
N LEU A 201 -13.92 -5.80 4.21
CA LEU A 201 -14.70 -5.26 3.11
C LEU A 201 -14.00 -5.47 1.75
N THR A 202 -14.76 -5.46 0.66
CA THR A 202 -14.18 -5.51 -0.69
C THR A 202 -13.48 -4.19 -1.03
N ARG A 203 -12.59 -4.19 -2.03
CA ARG A 203 -11.67 -3.07 -2.33
C ARG A 203 -12.33 -1.68 -2.40
N ILE A 204 -13.52 -1.56 -3.00
CA ILE A 204 -14.22 -0.26 -3.12
C ILE A 204 -14.81 0.16 -1.77
N TYR A 205 -15.48 -0.75 -1.06
CA TYR A 205 -16.01 -0.48 0.29
C TYR A 205 -14.91 -0.22 1.31
N PHE A 206 -13.75 -0.87 1.17
CA PHE A 206 -12.54 -0.58 1.94
C PHE A 206 -12.13 0.88 1.77
N ALA A 207 -12.00 1.35 0.51
CA ALA A 207 -11.61 2.73 0.23
C ALA A 207 -12.62 3.74 0.83
N MET A 208 -13.93 3.51 0.65
CA MET A 208 -14.98 4.37 1.22
C MET A 208 -14.97 4.38 2.75
N LEU A 209 -14.77 3.23 3.40
CA LEU A 209 -14.72 3.17 4.86
C LEU A 209 -13.47 3.85 5.41
N THR A 210 -12.30 3.70 4.77
CA THR A 210 -11.09 4.41 5.18
C THR A 210 -11.24 5.93 5.10
N LEU A 211 -11.92 6.43 4.06
CA LEU A 211 -12.28 7.85 3.94
C LEU A 211 -13.15 8.31 5.12
N ALA A 212 -14.19 7.54 5.45
CA ALA A 212 -15.08 7.85 6.57
C ALA A 212 -14.32 7.91 7.90
N PHE A 213 -13.40 6.95 8.15
CA PHE A 213 -12.57 6.98 9.36
C PHE A 213 -11.63 8.19 9.41
N ALA A 214 -11.04 8.61 8.28
CA ALA A 214 -10.28 9.85 8.24
C ALA A 214 -11.14 11.06 8.61
N GLN A 215 -12.38 11.14 8.12
CA GLN A 215 -13.29 12.23 8.47
C GLN A 215 -13.70 12.20 9.95
N ILE A 216 -13.82 11.03 10.58
CA ILE A 216 -14.04 10.92 12.02
C ILE A 216 -12.84 11.47 12.80
N VAL A 217 -11.60 11.08 12.44
CA VAL A 217 -10.40 11.60 13.10
C VAL A 217 -10.28 13.11 12.92
N TRP A 218 -10.48 13.60 11.69
CA TRP A 218 -10.51 15.03 11.42
C TRP A 218 -11.57 15.75 12.27
N ALA A 219 -12.79 15.23 12.36
CA ALA A 219 -13.86 15.83 13.15
C ALA A 219 -13.54 15.85 14.65
N ILE A 220 -12.87 14.82 15.16
CA ILE A 220 -12.36 14.79 16.54
C ILE A 220 -11.30 15.89 16.73
N CYS A 221 -10.31 15.99 15.85
CA CYS A 221 -9.29 17.03 15.91
C CYS A 221 -9.86 18.44 15.81
N PHE A 222 -10.88 18.64 14.97
CA PHE A 222 -11.52 19.93 14.73
C PHE A 222 -12.43 20.35 15.89
N LYS A 223 -13.15 19.42 16.53
CA LYS A 223 -14.10 19.74 17.61
C LYS A 223 -13.49 19.73 19.02
N TRP A 224 -12.39 19.02 19.24
CA TRP A 224 -11.83 18.81 20.58
C TRP A 224 -10.92 19.96 21.05
N ASN A 225 -11.51 21.13 21.29
CA ASN A 225 -10.78 22.35 21.67
C ASN A 225 -9.79 22.17 22.84
N GLU A 226 -10.19 21.48 23.90
CA GLU A 226 -9.34 21.30 25.10
C GLU A 226 -8.03 20.55 24.82
N LEU A 227 -8.08 19.51 23.99
CA LEU A 227 -6.92 18.65 23.73
C LEU A 227 -6.14 19.11 22.49
N THR A 228 -6.81 19.37 21.38
CA THR A 228 -6.19 19.63 20.07
C THR A 228 -6.15 21.10 19.67
N GLY A 229 -6.76 21.99 20.46
CA GLY A 229 -6.96 23.39 20.08
C GLY A 229 -8.06 23.60 19.03
N GLY A 230 -8.76 22.52 18.65
CA GLY A 230 -9.88 22.53 17.69
C GLY A 230 -9.50 23.15 16.35
N GLU A 231 -10.34 24.07 15.86
CA GLU A 231 -10.16 24.77 14.59
C GLU A 231 -8.83 25.54 14.49
N GLN A 232 -8.36 26.13 15.59
CA GLN A 232 -7.10 26.89 15.60
C GLN A 232 -5.86 25.98 15.55
N GLY A 233 -6.02 24.70 15.88
CA GLY A 233 -4.91 23.78 16.05
C GLY A 233 -3.98 24.15 17.21
N MET A 234 -2.74 23.67 17.14
CA MET A 234 -1.70 23.93 18.14
C MET A 234 -0.48 24.57 17.45
N PRO A 235 -0.41 25.91 17.37
CA PRO A 235 0.78 26.59 16.83
C PRO A 235 1.96 26.50 17.80
N GLU A 236 3.14 26.95 17.39
CA GLU A 236 4.33 27.09 18.24
C GLU A 236 4.82 25.79 18.88
N ILE A 237 4.86 24.70 18.12
CA ILE A 237 5.51 23.47 18.58
C ILE A 237 7.03 23.73 18.65
N PRO A 238 7.68 23.48 19.79
CA PRO A 238 9.11 23.72 19.95
C PRO A 238 9.92 22.73 19.12
N TYR A 239 11.08 23.18 18.65
CA TYR A 239 12.09 22.24 18.15
C TYR A 239 12.65 21.41 19.31
N PRO A 240 13.12 20.18 19.06
CA PRO A 240 13.85 19.39 20.04
C PRO A 240 15.09 20.15 20.56
N ASP A 241 15.46 19.93 21.81
CA ASP A 241 16.73 20.45 22.34
C ASP A 241 17.92 19.76 21.66
N PHE A 242 18.64 20.51 20.83
CA PHE A 242 19.80 20.03 20.08
C PHE A 242 21.12 20.18 20.84
N GLY A 243 21.11 20.50 22.13
CA GLY A 243 22.33 20.76 22.90
C GLY A 243 23.35 19.60 22.90
N TRP A 244 22.89 18.35 22.73
CA TRP A 244 23.77 17.19 22.55
C TRP A 244 24.40 17.14 21.15
N LEU A 245 23.66 17.54 20.12
CA LEU A 245 24.09 17.55 18.72
C LEU A 245 24.97 18.77 18.42
N GLU A 246 24.74 19.91 19.07
CA GLU A 246 25.61 21.08 19.00
C GLU A 246 26.99 20.79 19.60
N ARG A 247 27.06 20.05 20.72
CA ARG A 247 28.33 19.60 21.31
C ARG A 247 29.07 18.61 20.41
N PHE A 248 28.34 17.75 19.69
CA PHE A 248 28.92 16.81 18.72
C PHE A 248 29.27 17.48 17.38
N GLY A 249 28.52 18.51 16.98
CA GLY A 249 28.79 19.31 15.79
C GLY A 249 30.00 20.21 15.96
N ALA A 250 30.27 20.69 17.18
CA ALA A 250 31.47 21.46 17.50
C ALA A 250 32.78 20.67 17.31
N SER A 251 32.76 19.34 17.39
CA SER A 251 33.92 18.48 17.13
C SER A 251 34.07 18.06 15.67
N VAL A 252 33.08 18.34 14.81
CA VAL A 252 33.10 18.02 13.38
C VAL A 252 33.09 19.33 12.57
N PRO A 253 34.18 19.72 11.88
CA PRO A 253 34.30 21.00 11.18
C PRO A 253 33.20 21.28 10.13
N LEU A 254 32.52 20.26 9.64
CA LEU A 254 31.40 20.34 8.69
C LEU A 254 30.04 20.65 9.33
N LEU A 255 29.89 20.42 10.63
CA LEU A 255 28.64 20.57 11.40
C LEU A 255 28.64 21.81 12.31
N GLY A 256 29.78 22.49 12.44
CA GLY A 256 29.92 23.71 13.23
C GLY A 256 29.21 24.90 12.57
N GLY A 257 28.36 25.60 13.34
CA GLY A 257 27.71 26.84 12.90
C GLY A 257 26.32 26.68 12.26
N TRP A 258 25.76 25.46 12.26
CA TRP A 258 24.41 25.23 11.74
C TRP A 258 23.33 25.84 12.63
N ARG A 259 22.21 26.21 12.02
CA ARG A 259 21.03 26.74 12.72
C ARG A 259 20.12 25.59 13.19
N THR A 260 19.24 25.85 14.16
CA THR A 260 18.25 24.88 14.67
C THR A 260 17.47 24.14 13.57
N ALA A 261 17.12 24.84 12.48
CA ALA A 261 16.40 24.24 11.35
C ALA A 261 17.24 23.23 10.55
N GLU A 262 18.55 23.45 10.43
CA GLU A 262 19.49 22.54 9.73
C GLU A 262 19.77 21.30 10.58
N TYR A 263 19.90 21.46 11.90
CA TYR A 263 19.97 20.32 12.83
C TYR A 263 18.70 19.47 12.79
N PHE A 264 17.52 20.12 12.74
CA PHE A 264 16.26 19.41 12.58
C PHE A 264 16.17 18.67 11.25
N TYR A 265 16.65 19.26 10.15
CA TYR A 265 16.72 18.58 8.85
C TYR A 265 17.64 17.37 8.90
N PHE A 266 18.83 17.48 9.48
CA PHE A 266 19.73 16.34 9.62
C PHE A 266 19.08 15.20 10.41
N LEU A 267 18.42 15.55 11.53
CA LEU A 267 17.67 14.59 12.33
C LEU A 267 16.53 13.95 11.51
N SER A 268 15.76 14.73 10.74
CA SER A 268 14.67 14.20 9.92
C SER A 268 15.18 13.25 8.83
N VAL A 269 16.29 13.57 8.16
CA VAL A 269 16.94 12.70 7.17
C VAL A 269 17.38 11.37 7.80
N VAL A 270 18.00 11.41 8.99
CA VAL A 270 18.43 10.20 9.68
C VAL A 270 17.23 9.34 10.09
N LEU A 271 16.19 9.93 10.69
CA LEU A 271 15.01 9.21 11.16
C LEU A 271 14.14 8.67 10.02
N VAL A 272 13.94 9.45 8.97
CA VAL A 272 13.26 9.00 7.76
C VAL A 272 14.08 7.94 7.04
N GLY A 273 15.40 8.12 6.91
CA GLY A 273 16.30 7.11 6.34
C GLY A 273 16.21 5.78 7.09
N ALA A 274 16.24 5.82 8.42
CA ALA A 274 16.06 4.64 9.27
C ALA A 274 14.67 4.00 9.10
N SER A 275 13.62 4.81 8.99
CA SER A 275 12.25 4.35 8.77
C SER A 275 12.06 3.70 7.39
N LEU A 276 12.61 4.30 6.33
CA LEU A 276 12.63 3.74 4.99
C LEU A 276 13.46 2.46 4.93
N TRP A 277 14.59 2.40 5.62
CA TRP A 277 15.37 1.17 5.74
C TRP A 277 14.57 0.06 6.45
N ALA A 278 13.88 0.37 7.55
CA ALA A 278 13.00 -0.58 8.24
C ALA A 278 11.86 -1.06 7.33
N LEU A 279 11.18 -0.16 6.62
CA LEU A 279 10.17 -0.50 5.61
C LEU A 279 10.73 -1.39 4.51
N HIS A 280 11.94 -1.10 4.04
CA HIS A 280 12.61 -1.90 3.01
C HIS A 280 12.87 -3.32 3.51
N ARG A 281 13.33 -3.48 4.75
CA ARG A 281 13.53 -4.78 5.39
C ARG A 281 12.22 -5.56 5.55
N ILE A 282 11.13 -4.90 5.92
CA ILE A 282 9.80 -5.51 6.03
C ILE A 282 9.31 -6.01 4.67
N VAL A 283 9.40 -5.17 3.63
CA VAL A 283 8.95 -5.50 2.27
C VAL A 283 9.77 -6.63 1.64
N THR A 284 11.09 -6.65 1.87
CA THR A 284 11.98 -7.69 1.33
C THR A 284 11.91 -9.00 2.12
N SER A 285 11.28 -9.00 3.30
CA SER A 285 11.08 -10.20 4.10
C SER A 285 10.01 -11.13 3.51
N PRO A 286 9.88 -12.38 4.02
CA PRO A 286 8.80 -13.29 3.61
C PRO A 286 7.40 -12.67 3.75
N PHE A 287 7.21 -11.75 4.70
CA PHE A 287 5.95 -11.04 4.89
C PHE A 287 5.56 -10.24 3.65
N GLY A 288 6.45 -9.42 3.09
CA GLY A 288 6.16 -8.60 1.91
C GLY A 288 5.96 -9.44 0.64
N ARG A 289 6.66 -10.58 0.53
CA ARG A 289 6.40 -11.55 -0.56
C ARG A 289 4.98 -12.11 -0.45
N MET A 290 4.52 -12.42 0.77
CA MET A 290 3.16 -12.90 0.99
C MET A 290 2.10 -11.85 0.71
N LEU A 291 2.34 -10.57 1.04
CA LEU A 291 1.46 -9.48 0.64
C LEU A 291 1.29 -9.41 -0.88
N THR A 292 2.39 -9.57 -1.62
CA THR A 292 2.36 -9.58 -3.09
C THR A 292 1.52 -10.74 -3.63
N THR A 293 1.66 -11.93 -3.04
CA THR A 293 0.81 -13.10 -3.38
C THR A 293 -0.68 -12.82 -3.11
N VAL A 294 -1.00 -12.20 -1.97
CA VAL A 294 -2.37 -11.78 -1.63
C VAL A 294 -2.91 -10.77 -2.64
N ARG A 295 -2.09 -9.81 -3.07
CA ARG A 295 -2.46 -8.81 -4.08
C ARG A 295 -2.79 -9.44 -5.42
N GLU A 296 -2.01 -10.44 -5.87
CA GLU A 296 -2.22 -11.13 -7.14
C GLU A 296 -3.50 -11.96 -7.14
N ASN A 297 -3.70 -12.81 -6.13
CA ASN A 297 -4.91 -13.59 -6.00
C ASN A 297 -5.14 -14.04 -4.54
N ALA A 298 -5.99 -13.30 -3.84
CA ALA A 298 -6.34 -13.57 -2.44
C ALA A 298 -6.97 -14.97 -2.26
N GLU A 299 -7.83 -15.41 -3.17
CA GLU A 299 -8.48 -16.73 -3.10
C GLU A 299 -7.46 -17.87 -3.19
N ARG A 300 -6.49 -17.75 -4.11
CA ARG A 300 -5.38 -18.71 -4.23
C ARG A 300 -4.48 -18.71 -3.00
N ALA A 301 -4.24 -17.55 -2.39
CA ALA A 301 -3.48 -17.45 -1.16
C ALA A 301 -4.21 -18.16 0.01
N GLU A 302 -5.53 -18.08 0.09
CA GLU A 302 -6.32 -18.80 1.10
C GLU A 302 -6.23 -20.33 0.91
N PHE A 303 -6.26 -20.84 -0.33
CA PHE A 303 -6.12 -22.28 -0.60
C PHE A 303 -4.79 -22.88 -0.15
N ILE A 304 -3.71 -22.08 -0.12
CA ILE A 304 -2.39 -22.51 0.41
C ILE A 304 -2.25 -22.28 1.93
N GLY A 305 -3.34 -21.92 2.61
CA GLY A 305 -3.41 -21.77 4.08
C GLY A 305 -3.03 -20.38 4.60
N VAL A 306 -2.92 -19.36 3.75
CA VAL A 306 -2.62 -17.98 4.19
C VAL A 306 -3.88 -17.32 4.73
N ASN A 307 -3.80 -16.77 5.93
CA ASN A 307 -4.86 -15.93 6.46
C ASN A 307 -4.76 -14.50 5.91
N VAL A 308 -5.37 -14.26 4.74
CA VAL A 308 -5.33 -12.98 4.02
C VAL A 308 -5.59 -11.79 4.94
N ARG A 309 -6.66 -11.85 5.73
CA ARG A 309 -7.09 -10.76 6.62
C ARG A 309 -6.05 -10.37 7.65
N ARG A 310 -5.30 -11.34 8.21
CA ARG A 310 -4.24 -11.05 9.17
C ARG A 310 -3.05 -10.33 8.52
N TYR A 311 -2.69 -10.72 7.30
CA TYR A 311 -1.62 -10.08 6.54
C TYR A 311 -2.00 -8.67 6.11
N GLU A 312 -3.24 -8.48 5.62
CA GLU A 312 -3.77 -7.15 5.29
C GLU A 312 -3.83 -6.24 6.52
N LEU A 313 -4.30 -6.75 7.67
CA LEU A 313 -4.35 -6.00 8.92
C LEU A 313 -2.94 -5.59 9.38
N ALA A 314 -1.99 -6.52 9.34
CA ALA A 314 -0.60 -6.23 9.70
C ALA A 314 0.02 -5.17 8.77
N ALA A 315 -0.23 -5.26 7.46
CA ALA A 315 0.22 -4.25 6.50
C ALA A 315 -0.41 -2.88 6.78
N PHE A 316 -1.68 -2.85 7.17
CA PHE A 316 -2.40 -1.63 7.51
C PHE A 316 -1.88 -0.97 8.79
N VAL A 317 -1.61 -1.76 9.83
CA VAL A 317 -0.97 -1.28 11.07
C VAL A 317 0.40 -0.70 10.77
N LEU A 318 1.25 -1.43 10.02
CA LEU A 318 2.58 -0.96 9.67
C LEU A 318 2.52 0.35 8.87
N ALA A 319 1.65 0.42 7.87
CA ALA A 319 1.46 1.63 7.07
C ALA A 319 1.01 2.82 7.93
N GLY A 320 0.10 2.61 8.88
CA GLY A 320 -0.33 3.63 9.85
C GLY A 320 0.76 4.04 10.83
N THR A 321 1.60 3.12 11.29
CA THR A 321 2.76 3.43 12.15
C THR A 321 3.73 4.37 11.44
N PHE A 322 4.14 4.05 10.21
CA PHE A 322 5.07 4.90 9.46
C PHE A 322 4.43 6.23 9.02
N ALA A 323 3.13 6.25 8.74
CA ALA A 323 2.39 7.50 8.53
C ALA A 323 2.38 8.39 9.78
N GLY A 324 2.16 7.79 10.96
CA GLY A 324 2.23 8.51 12.23
C GLY A 324 3.62 9.07 12.54
N LEU A 325 4.69 8.30 12.25
CA LEU A 325 6.07 8.78 12.37
C LEU A 325 6.36 9.97 11.44
N ALA A 326 5.84 9.93 10.20
CA ALA A 326 5.95 11.05 9.26
C ALA A 326 5.18 12.28 9.77
N GLY A 327 3.97 12.09 10.28
CA GLY A 327 3.14 13.16 10.84
C GLY A 327 3.77 13.83 12.05
N GLY A 328 4.38 13.04 12.95
CA GLY A 328 5.10 13.56 14.12
C GLY A 328 6.25 14.49 13.73
N LEU A 329 6.99 14.17 12.66
CA LEU A 329 8.02 15.06 12.11
C LEU A 329 7.40 16.30 11.45
N PHE A 330 6.31 16.12 10.72
CA PHE A 330 5.64 17.21 10.02
C PHE A 330 5.06 18.28 10.96
N GLY A 331 4.54 17.89 12.11
CA GLY A 331 4.06 18.83 13.12
C GLY A 331 5.15 19.75 13.66
N ILE A 332 6.36 19.21 13.87
CA ILE A 332 7.53 20.00 14.29
C ILE A 332 8.06 20.85 13.12
N PHE A 333 8.09 20.28 11.92
CA PHE A 333 8.52 20.98 10.70
C PHE A 333 7.69 22.24 10.45
N ASN A 334 6.36 22.14 10.50
CA ASN A 334 5.46 23.29 10.35
C ASN A 334 5.40 24.21 11.57
N ARG A 335 6.11 23.85 12.65
CA ARG A 335 6.03 24.54 13.96
C ARG A 335 4.60 24.67 14.47
N GLY A 336 3.75 23.72 14.12
CA GLY A 336 2.32 23.73 14.45
C GLY A 336 1.61 22.52 13.90
N VAL A 337 0.52 22.12 14.56
CA VAL A 337 -0.35 21.01 14.13
C VAL A 337 -1.77 21.53 13.94
N PHE A 338 -2.32 21.31 12.75
CA PHE A 338 -3.65 21.78 12.37
C PHE A 338 -4.55 20.60 11.98
N PRO A 339 -5.88 20.72 12.16
CA PRO A 339 -6.83 19.64 11.81
C PRO A 339 -6.72 19.21 10.35
N ASP A 340 -6.37 20.14 9.46
CA ASP A 340 -6.24 19.91 8.02
C ASP A 340 -5.24 18.80 7.66
N PHE A 341 -4.29 18.49 8.54
CA PHE A 341 -3.35 17.40 8.34
C PHE A 341 -4.04 16.02 8.36
N ALA A 342 -5.18 15.90 9.03
CA ALA A 342 -6.02 14.70 9.05
C ALA A 342 -7.11 14.70 7.97
N TYR A 343 -7.26 15.79 7.22
CA TYR A 343 -8.31 15.91 6.21
C TYR A 343 -8.04 14.99 5.01
N TRP A 344 -9.10 14.46 4.39
CA TRP A 344 -8.97 13.40 3.39
C TRP A 344 -8.19 13.83 2.13
N THR A 345 -8.15 15.13 1.81
CA THR A 345 -7.37 15.62 0.67
C THR A 345 -5.87 15.38 0.85
N LYS A 346 -5.37 15.34 2.09
CA LYS A 346 -3.98 14.94 2.35
C LYS A 346 -3.73 13.48 1.97
N SER A 347 -4.72 12.61 2.10
CA SER A 347 -4.64 11.21 1.61
C SER A 347 -4.61 11.15 0.09
N SER A 348 -5.33 12.03 -0.61
CA SER A 348 -5.30 12.07 -2.08
C SER A 348 -3.98 12.63 -2.59
N GLU A 349 -3.43 13.68 -1.98
CA GLU A 349 -2.09 14.22 -2.29
C GLU A 349 -1.01 13.12 -2.23
N VAL A 350 -0.97 12.35 -1.14
CA VAL A 350 0.02 11.28 -0.98
C VAL A 350 -0.24 10.07 -1.90
N LEU A 351 -1.50 9.79 -2.23
CA LEU A 351 -1.85 8.79 -3.23
C LEU A 351 -1.32 9.21 -4.61
N ILE A 352 -1.48 10.49 -4.96
CA ILE A 352 -0.96 11.06 -6.19
C ILE A 352 0.57 10.93 -6.24
N MET A 353 1.28 11.28 -5.17
CA MET A 353 2.74 11.10 -5.08
C MET A 353 3.13 9.63 -5.32
N THR A 354 2.37 8.69 -4.76
CA THR A 354 2.59 7.25 -4.93
C THR A 354 2.34 6.78 -6.38
N LEU A 355 1.27 7.25 -7.00
CA LEU A 355 0.92 6.96 -8.40
C LEU A 355 1.98 7.52 -9.36
N LEU A 356 2.35 8.79 -9.18
CA LEU A 356 3.33 9.50 -9.98
C LEU A 356 4.70 8.84 -9.93
N GLY A 357 5.12 8.45 -8.72
CA GLY A 357 6.37 7.76 -8.47
C GLY A 357 6.43 6.35 -9.05
N GLY A 358 5.28 5.67 -9.14
CA GLY A 358 5.14 4.29 -9.63
C GLY A 358 4.70 3.34 -8.51
N MET A 359 3.45 2.88 -8.58
CA MET A 359 2.88 1.93 -7.62
C MET A 359 3.64 0.59 -7.62
N GLY A 360 3.96 0.09 -6.43
CA GLY A 360 4.63 -1.22 -6.27
C GLY A 360 6.15 -1.19 -6.43
N THR A 361 6.75 -0.05 -6.76
CA THR A 361 8.19 0.17 -6.59
C THR A 361 8.46 0.73 -5.20
N PHE A 362 9.47 0.24 -4.48
CA PHE A 362 9.75 0.68 -3.12
C PHE A 362 10.08 2.18 -3.02
N TYR A 363 11.04 2.65 -3.82
CA TYR A 363 11.47 4.07 -3.81
C TYR A 363 10.66 4.98 -4.75
N GLY A 364 9.71 4.42 -5.50
CA GLY A 364 8.86 5.19 -6.42
C GLY A 364 8.17 6.37 -5.73
N PRO A 365 7.41 6.16 -4.64
CA PRO A 365 6.70 7.23 -3.94
C PRO A 365 7.60 8.35 -3.42
N SER A 366 8.84 8.05 -3.04
CA SER A 366 9.81 9.06 -2.61
C SER A 366 10.20 9.99 -3.76
N VAL A 367 10.39 9.44 -4.97
CA VAL A 367 10.61 10.23 -6.19
C VAL A 367 9.36 11.02 -6.57
N GLY A 368 8.18 10.42 -6.41
CA GLY A 368 6.91 11.10 -6.65
C GLY A 368 6.69 12.29 -5.71
N ALA A 369 7.04 12.16 -4.42
CA ALA A 369 7.01 13.25 -3.46
C ALA A 369 7.97 14.39 -3.86
N LEU A 370 9.22 14.06 -4.22
CA LEU A 370 10.19 15.04 -4.72
C LEU A 370 9.64 15.81 -5.92
N VAL A 371 9.14 15.10 -6.94
CA VAL A 371 8.65 15.73 -8.17
C VAL A 371 7.41 16.57 -7.92
N LEU A 372 6.44 16.06 -7.14
CA LEU A 372 5.20 16.78 -6.88
C LEU A 372 5.45 18.05 -6.07
N ILE A 373 6.30 18.00 -5.04
CA ILE A 373 6.62 19.16 -4.20
C ILE A 373 7.39 20.22 -5.01
N LEU A 374 8.39 19.80 -5.79
CA LEU A 374 9.12 20.72 -6.67
C LEU A 374 8.20 21.37 -7.71
N LEU A 375 7.32 20.58 -8.33
CA LEU A 375 6.35 21.07 -9.30
C LEU A 375 5.37 22.06 -8.66
N ASN A 376 4.84 21.73 -7.48
CA ASN A 376 3.95 22.62 -6.73
C ASN A 376 4.64 23.95 -6.42
N GLN A 377 5.87 23.90 -5.92
CA GLN A 377 6.65 25.10 -5.60
C GLN A 377 6.89 25.99 -6.83
N GLN A 378 7.16 25.40 -8.00
CA GLN A 378 7.30 26.16 -9.23
C GLN A 378 5.97 26.77 -9.67
N ILE A 379 4.89 25.99 -9.73
CA ILE A 379 3.58 26.47 -10.20
C ILE A 379 3.05 27.60 -9.31
N VAL A 380 3.13 27.46 -7.99
CA VAL A 380 2.68 28.48 -7.03
C VAL A 380 3.42 29.81 -7.24
N SER A 381 4.67 29.75 -7.71
CA SER A 381 5.47 30.96 -7.97
C SER A 381 5.01 31.74 -9.22
N TYR A 382 4.29 31.09 -10.15
CA TYR A 382 3.85 31.71 -11.41
C TYR A 382 2.34 31.98 -11.49
N THR A 383 1.50 31.27 -10.73
CA THR A 383 0.04 31.30 -10.95
C THR A 383 -0.74 31.13 -9.66
N GLU A 384 -1.77 31.98 -9.49
CA GLU A 384 -2.69 31.92 -8.34
C GLU A 384 -3.64 30.70 -8.40
N TYR A 385 -4.07 30.30 -9.60
CA TYR A 385 -4.83 29.08 -9.88
C TYR A 385 -3.95 27.81 -9.93
N TRP A 386 -2.97 27.72 -9.05
CA TRP A 386 -2.04 26.59 -8.99
C TRP A 386 -2.71 25.20 -8.90
N PRO A 387 -3.87 25.00 -8.23
CA PRO A 387 -4.48 23.66 -8.14
C PRO A 387 -4.98 23.16 -9.49
N LEU A 388 -5.48 24.06 -10.35
CA LEU A 388 -5.97 23.73 -11.69
C LEU A 388 -4.79 23.25 -12.56
N VAL A 389 -3.71 24.05 -12.60
CA VAL A 389 -2.51 23.75 -13.39
C VAL A 389 -1.87 22.45 -12.92
N LEU A 390 -1.71 22.27 -11.62
CA LEU A 390 -1.13 21.06 -11.03
C LEU A 390 -1.98 19.82 -11.36
N GLY A 391 -3.31 19.92 -11.27
CA GLY A 391 -4.23 18.85 -11.65
C GLY A 391 -4.14 18.47 -13.12
N THR A 392 -4.08 19.46 -14.03
CA THR A 392 -3.94 19.20 -15.47
C THR A 392 -2.61 18.53 -15.79
N VAL A 393 -1.50 19.03 -15.25
CA VAL A 393 -0.17 18.44 -15.45
C VAL A 393 -0.14 17.00 -14.94
N LEU A 394 -0.77 16.75 -13.79
CA LEU A 394 -0.85 15.41 -13.22
C LEU A 394 -1.62 14.43 -14.11
N VAL A 395 -2.78 14.84 -14.65
CA VAL A 395 -3.55 14.02 -15.60
C VAL A 395 -2.69 13.68 -16.80
N VAL A 396 -2.02 14.67 -17.40
CA VAL A 396 -1.12 14.43 -18.55
C VAL A 396 -0.02 13.43 -18.19
N LEU A 397 0.60 13.56 -17.01
CA LEU A 397 1.69 12.69 -16.60
C LEU A 397 1.22 11.26 -16.30
N LEU A 398 0.04 11.10 -15.71
CA LEU A 398 -0.53 9.80 -15.38
C LEU A 398 -0.98 9.04 -16.64
N PHE A 399 -1.57 9.73 -17.62
CA PHE A 399 -1.93 9.12 -18.91
C PHE A 399 -0.72 8.92 -19.83
N GLY A 400 0.28 9.81 -19.75
CA GLY A 400 1.50 9.73 -20.55
C GLY A 400 2.50 8.66 -20.09
N PHE A 401 2.52 8.34 -18.79
CA PHE A 401 3.46 7.39 -18.18
C PHE A 401 2.75 6.33 -17.32
N PRO A 402 2.16 5.27 -17.91
CA PRO A 402 1.35 4.27 -17.21
C PRO A 402 2.11 3.43 -16.15
N GLY A 403 3.44 3.55 -16.06
CA GLY A 403 4.27 2.93 -15.02
C GLY A 403 4.82 3.90 -13.97
N GLY A 404 4.44 5.18 -14.02
CA GLY A 404 5.05 6.25 -13.24
C GLY A 404 6.53 6.51 -13.62
N ILE A 405 7.16 7.41 -12.88
CA ILE A 405 8.55 7.82 -13.12
C ILE A 405 9.52 6.65 -12.93
N ALA A 406 9.33 5.83 -11.90
CA ALA A 406 10.18 4.66 -11.66
C ALA A 406 10.07 3.61 -12.80
N GLY A 407 8.87 3.42 -13.35
CA GLY A 407 8.65 2.53 -14.50
C GLY A 407 9.34 3.03 -15.77
N ALA A 408 9.30 4.34 -16.02
CA ALA A 408 9.98 4.97 -17.16
C ALA A 408 11.51 4.81 -17.06
N VAL A 409 12.09 5.08 -15.89
CA VAL A 409 13.54 4.92 -15.64
C VAL A 409 13.97 3.44 -15.74
N GLY A 410 13.14 2.51 -15.26
CA GLY A 410 13.36 1.08 -15.42
C GLY A 410 13.35 0.62 -16.89
N ALA A 411 12.43 1.13 -17.70
CA ALA A 411 12.36 0.81 -19.13
C ALA A 411 13.56 1.39 -19.92
N LEU A 412 14.01 2.60 -19.59
CA LEU A 412 15.18 3.25 -20.19
C LEU A 412 16.49 2.52 -19.85
N SER A 413 16.70 2.18 -18.58
CA SER A 413 17.90 1.44 -18.13
C SER A 413 17.96 0.02 -18.72
N GLY A 414 16.82 -0.68 -18.83
CA GLY A 414 16.75 -1.99 -19.48
C GLY A 414 17.11 -1.97 -20.97
N ARG A 415 16.79 -0.88 -21.68
CA ARG A 415 17.19 -0.67 -23.08
C ARG A 415 18.68 -0.36 -23.22
N LEU A 416 19.25 0.39 -22.28
CA LEU A 416 20.68 0.74 -22.28
C LEU A 416 21.57 -0.49 -21.98
N VAL A 417 21.19 -1.31 -21.00
CA VAL A 417 21.94 -2.54 -20.65
C VAL A 417 21.89 -3.56 -21.79
N ARG A 418 20.76 -3.65 -22.52
CA ARG A 418 20.69 -4.50 -23.71
C ARG A 418 21.60 -4.01 -24.84
N ARG A 419 21.77 -2.70 -25.01
CA ARG A 419 22.69 -2.12 -26.00
C ARG A 419 24.17 -2.35 -25.65
N VAL A 420 24.53 -2.25 -24.37
CA VAL A 420 25.91 -2.48 -23.90
C VAL A 420 26.29 -3.96 -23.93
N ARG A 421 25.32 -4.89 -23.80
CA ARG A 421 25.56 -6.34 -23.97
C ARG A 421 25.60 -6.80 -25.44
N SER A 422 25.12 -5.97 -26.37
CA SER A 422 25.14 -6.25 -27.80
C SER A 422 26.27 -5.54 -28.56
N ALA A 423 27.12 -4.79 -27.84
CA ALA A 423 28.37 -4.24 -28.31
C ALA A 423 29.51 -5.00 -27.61
#